data_AF-A0A0R3P9I6-F1
#
_entry.id   AF-A0A0R3P9I6-F1
#
_cell.length_a   1.000
_cell.length_b   1.000
_cell.length_c   1.000
_cell.angle_alpha   90.00
_cell.angle_beta   90.00
_cell.angle_gamma   90.00
#
_symmetry.space_group_name_H-M   'P 1'
#
loop_
_entity.id
_entity.type
_entity.pdbx_description
1 polymer ?
#
loop_
_entity_poly.entity_id
_entity_poly.type
_entity_poly.pdbx_seq_one_letter_code
_entity_poly.pdbx_strand_id
1 'polypeptide(L)'
;MATVRLPQCRKACAGKEGYEINTIKQAMMRIEANTCIRFRPRSSEWDYIFIVNRDGEGCMETHIVQHELLHVIGLWHEHMRYDRDQYITVFRQNIAPGYASQFKKISSSESTVYGLPYDYTSIMHYAKTAFAIPGTITMKTRDPRYMNVIGRQRDASRSDYLKVCQIYGCNQCNGEGTRPEGGESNHYWIFFSTQAFLPQKTNELLPICLNNLVECIDKFSQLCVVVKQHGLLDCNGNSKGYCCATCKAITQ
;
A
#
# COMPACT_ATOMS: atom_id res chain seq x y z
N MET A 1 -8.27 9.53 16.95
CA MET A 1 -7.41 9.79 15.78
C MET A 1 -6.54 8.58 15.47
N ALA A 2 -6.77 7.92 14.33
CA ALA A 2 -5.89 6.85 13.83
C ALA A 2 -4.93 7.44 12.78
N THR A 3 -3.63 7.16 12.89
CA THR A 3 -2.63 7.65 11.92
C THR A 3 -2.14 6.49 11.08
N VAL A 4 -2.36 6.57 9.76
CA VAL A 4 -1.80 5.61 8.79
C VAL A 4 -0.41 6.08 8.39
N ARG A 5 0.59 5.25 8.68
CA ARG A 5 1.97 5.45 8.26
C ARG A 5 2.32 4.42 7.21
N LEU A 6 2.82 4.88 6.07
CA LEU A 6 3.21 3.98 4.99
C LEU A 6 4.62 3.45 5.24
N PRO A 7 4.92 2.18 4.87
CA PRO A 7 6.22 1.58 5.02
C PRO A 7 7.29 2.25 4.15
N GLN A 8 8.53 2.26 4.66
CA GLN A 8 9.68 2.91 4.04
C GLN A 8 10.09 2.26 2.73
N CYS A 9 10.23 3.10 1.69
CA CYS A 9 10.74 2.70 0.40
C CYS A 9 11.52 3.82 -0.28
N ARG A 10 12.57 3.46 -1.02
CA ARG A 10 13.24 4.35 -1.97
C ARG A 10 12.53 4.26 -3.33
N LYS A 11 11.58 5.16 -3.62
CA LYS A 11 10.99 5.28 -4.97
C LYS A 11 11.00 6.72 -5.49
N ALA A 12 11.24 6.83 -6.79
CA ALA A 12 11.51 8.06 -7.54
C ALA A 12 10.30 9.02 -7.70
N CYS A 13 9.12 8.69 -7.17
CA CYS A 13 7.91 9.52 -7.26
C CYS A 13 7.30 9.89 -5.91
N ALA A 14 7.97 9.57 -4.80
CA ALA A 14 7.59 10.07 -3.47
C ALA A 14 7.75 11.61 -3.45
N GLY A 15 6.72 12.33 -3.01
CA GLY A 15 6.74 13.80 -2.86
C GLY A 15 6.00 14.60 -3.93
N LYS A 16 5.25 13.98 -4.86
CA LYS A 16 4.39 14.71 -5.82
C LYS A 16 2.92 14.68 -5.40
N GLU A 17 2.44 15.76 -4.80
CA GLU A 17 1.10 15.90 -4.19
C GLU A 17 -0.05 15.29 -5.04
N GLY A 18 -0.11 15.59 -6.34
CA GLY A 18 -1.17 15.04 -7.22
C GLY A 18 -1.12 13.52 -7.45
N TYR A 19 0.09 12.94 -7.50
CA TYR A 19 0.27 11.50 -7.64
C TYR A 19 -0.14 10.75 -6.36
N GLU A 20 0.22 11.32 -5.21
CA GLU A 20 -0.03 10.71 -3.91
C GLU A 20 -1.52 10.69 -3.57
N ILE A 21 -2.20 11.82 -3.78
CA ILE A 21 -3.65 11.93 -3.57
C ILE A 21 -4.39 10.95 -4.49
N ASN A 22 -3.99 10.83 -5.76
CA ASN A 22 -4.61 9.88 -6.69
C ASN A 22 -4.39 8.42 -6.24
N THR A 23 -3.19 8.09 -5.76
CA THR A 23 -2.86 6.76 -5.24
C THR A 23 -3.72 6.40 -4.03
N ILE A 24 -3.91 7.34 -3.09
CA ILE A 24 -4.78 7.15 -1.92
C ILE A 24 -6.22 6.94 -2.37
N LYS A 25 -6.71 7.80 -3.27
CA LYS A 25 -8.08 7.69 -3.80
C LYS A 25 -8.32 6.35 -4.49
N GLN A 26 -7.36 5.86 -5.27
CA GLN A 26 -7.47 4.54 -5.91
C GLN A 26 -7.56 3.40 -4.88
N ALA A 27 -6.75 3.45 -3.81
CA ALA A 27 -6.81 2.45 -2.75
C ALA A 27 -8.16 2.47 -2.02
N MET A 28 -8.67 3.67 -1.71
CA MET A 28 -10.00 3.86 -1.13
C MET A 28 -11.09 3.29 -2.05
N MET A 29 -11.08 3.65 -3.34
CA MET A 29 -12.08 3.19 -4.32
C MET A 29 -12.12 1.66 -4.45
N ARG A 30 -10.98 0.95 -4.37
CA ARG A 30 -10.95 -0.51 -4.42
C ARG A 30 -11.69 -1.14 -3.23
N ILE A 31 -11.50 -0.59 -2.04
CA ILE A 31 -12.20 -1.05 -0.83
C ILE A 31 -13.70 -0.71 -0.93
N GLU A 32 -14.05 0.50 -1.36
CA GLU A 32 -15.44 0.94 -1.52
C GLU A 32 -16.22 0.11 -2.56
N ALA A 33 -15.57 -0.27 -3.66
CA ALA A 33 -16.19 -1.06 -4.71
C ALA A 33 -16.50 -2.51 -4.29
N ASN A 34 -15.75 -3.04 -3.32
CA ASN A 34 -15.85 -4.45 -2.91
C ASN A 34 -16.47 -4.64 -1.53
N THR A 35 -16.79 -3.57 -0.81
CA THR A 35 -17.35 -3.60 0.54
C THR A 35 -18.39 -2.49 0.72
N CYS A 36 -18.99 -2.41 1.90
CA CYS A 36 -19.87 -1.32 2.29
C CYS A 36 -19.14 -0.14 2.97
N ILE A 37 -17.81 -0.21 3.14
CA ILE A 37 -17.01 0.89 3.73
C ILE A 37 -17.00 2.08 2.76
N ARG A 38 -17.15 3.30 3.28
CA ARG A 38 -17.11 4.54 2.48
C ARG A 38 -16.20 5.56 3.15
N PHE A 39 -15.21 6.03 2.40
CA PHE A 39 -14.30 7.09 2.83
C PHE A 39 -14.90 8.44 2.45
N ARG A 40 -14.93 9.38 3.41
CA ARG A 40 -15.39 10.75 3.19
C ARG A 40 -14.31 11.71 3.66
N PRO A 41 -14.09 12.84 2.96
CA PRO A 41 -13.28 13.92 3.49
C PRO A 41 -13.83 14.35 4.84
N ARG A 42 -12.93 14.49 5.82
CA ARG A 42 -13.30 14.92 7.16
C ARG A 42 -13.89 16.33 7.12
N SER A 43 -14.94 16.54 7.90
CA SER A 43 -15.54 17.82 8.23
C SER A 43 -15.23 18.17 9.70
N SER A 44 -16.08 17.73 10.62
CA SER A 44 -15.99 17.98 12.06
C SER A 44 -15.95 16.70 12.90
N GLU A 45 -15.80 15.53 12.27
CA GLU A 45 -15.79 14.24 12.96
C GLU A 45 -14.60 14.15 13.93
N TRP A 46 -14.86 13.62 15.13
CA TRP A 46 -13.85 13.43 16.18
C TRP A 46 -12.88 12.30 15.85
N ASP A 47 -13.41 11.20 15.32
CA ASP A 47 -12.65 10.06 14.86
C ASP A 47 -12.45 10.11 13.36
N TYR A 48 -11.17 10.15 12.97
CA TYR A 48 -10.76 10.22 11.59
C TYR A 48 -9.40 9.55 11.42
N ILE A 49 -9.12 9.21 10.17
CA ILE A 49 -7.85 8.67 9.73
C ILE A 49 -7.02 9.81 9.17
N PHE A 50 -5.78 9.95 9.64
CA PHE A 50 -4.82 10.90 9.10
C PHE A 50 -3.73 10.13 8.35
N ILE A 51 -3.67 10.33 7.03
CA ILE A 51 -2.70 9.67 6.16
C ILE A 51 -1.52 10.63 5.99
N VAL A 52 -0.33 10.19 6.39
CA VAL A 52 0.88 10.99 6.29
C VAL A 52 1.90 10.25 5.44
N ASN A 53 2.36 10.89 4.38
CA ASN A 53 3.60 10.51 3.71
C ASN A 53 4.72 11.42 4.21
N ARG A 54 5.77 10.85 4.81
CA ARG A 54 6.94 11.61 5.25
C ARG A 54 8.04 11.45 4.20
N ASP A 55 8.68 12.57 3.86
CA ASP A 55 9.74 12.58 2.85
C ASP A 55 10.85 11.57 3.19
N GLY A 56 11.12 10.68 2.25
CA GLY A 56 12.12 9.62 2.42
C GLY A 56 11.68 8.40 3.23
N GLU A 57 10.44 8.37 3.75
CA GLU A 57 9.95 7.31 4.64
C GLU A 57 8.80 6.46 4.06
N GLY A 58 8.38 6.63 2.80
CA GLY A 58 7.18 5.96 2.28
C GLY A 58 7.20 5.56 0.80
N CYS A 59 6.68 4.36 0.48
CA CYS A 59 6.17 4.04 -0.86
C CYS A 59 4.71 4.52 -0.99
N MET A 60 4.44 5.50 -1.85
CA MET A 60 3.08 5.79 -2.30
C MET A 60 2.70 4.84 -3.46
N GLU A 61 2.38 3.59 -3.14
CA GLU A 61 1.79 2.64 -4.08
C GLU A 61 0.40 2.21 -3.63
N THR A 62 -0.52 2.06 -4.59
CA THR A 62 -1.94 1.79 -4.31
C THR A 62 -2.14 0.58 -3.39
N HIS A 63 -1.44 -0.52 -3.67
CA HIS A 63 -1.52 -1.75 -2.87
C HIS A 63 -0.97 -1.58 -1.43
N ILE A 64 0.02 -0.72 -1.22
CA ILE A 64 0.57 -0.44 0.11
C ILE A 64 -0.42 0.41 0.91
N VAL A 65 -0.96 1.47 0.30
CA VAL A 65 -2.01 2.28 0.94
C VAL A 65 -3.21 1.42 1.28
N GLN A 66 -3.62 0.52 0.37
CA GLN A 66 -4.70 -0.43 0.59
C GLN A 66 -4.42 -1.37 1.77
N HIS A 67 -3.21 -1.91 1.90
CA HIS A 67 -2.78 -2.74 3.04
C HIS A 67 -2.93 -1.98 4.36
N GLU A 68 -2.43 -0.74 4.43
CA GLU A 68 -2.52 0.05 5.66
C GLU A 68 -3.97 0.48 5.99
N LEU A 69 -4.79 0.77 4.98
CA LEU A 69 -6.21 1.04 5.19
C LEU A 69 -6.94 -0.20 5.73
N LEU A 70 -6.59 -1.40 5.26
CA LEU A 70 -7.16 -2.65 5.78
C LEU A 70 -6.75 -2.91 7.24
N HIS A 71 -5.56 -2.50 7.66
CA HIS A 71 -5.18 -2.49 9.09
C HIS A 71 -6.09 -1.58 9.91
N VAL A 72 -6.38 -0.36 9.44
CA VAL A 72 -7.28 0.56 10.14
C VAL A 72 -8.71 0.03 10.22
N ILE A 73 -9.16 -0.65 9.17
CA ILE A 73 -10.48 -1.32 9.12
C ILE A 73 -10.55 -2.49 10.11
N GLY A 74 -9.41 -3.04 10.53
CA GLY A 74 -9.35 -4.05 11.60
C GLY A 74 -8.79 -5.40 11.18
N LEU A 75 -8.13 -5.51 10.02
CA LEU A 75 -7.46 -6.74 9.62
C LEU A 75 -6.04 -6.82 10.21
N TRP A 76 -5.73 -7.96 10.82
CA TRP A 76 -4.35 -8.35 11.16
C TRP A 76 -3.63 -8.96 9.95
N HIS A 77 -2.32 -9.14 10.04
CA HIS A 77 -1.60 -9.90 9.01
C HIS A 77 -2.07 -11.36 8.96
N GLU A 78 -2.15 -11.91 7.75
CA GLU A 78 -2.66 -13.28 7.54
C GLU A 78 -1.80 -14.32 8.27
N HIS A 79 -0.48 -14.11 8.32
CA HIS A 79 0.45 -14.97 9.06
C HIS A 79 0.36 -14.83 10.58
N MET A 80 -0.52 -13.98 11.11
CA MET A 80 -0.75 -13.87 12.56
C MET A 80 -1.96 -14.68 13.04
N ARG A 81 -2.71 -15.31 12.13
CA ARG A 81 -3.83 -16.20 12.51
C ARG A 81 -3.39 -17.27 13.51
N TYR A 82 -4.30 -17.64 14.42
CA TYR A 82 -4.03 -18.66 15.43
C TYR A 82 -3.77 -20.06 14.82
N ASP A 83 -4.36 -20.34 13.65
CA ASP A 83 -4.30 -21.60 12.90
C ASP A 83 -3.17 -21.66 11.85
N ARG A 84 -2.40 -20.58 11.67
CA ARG A 84 -1.40 -20.44 10.59
C ARG A 84 -0.41 -21.61 10.47
N ASP A 85 -0.09 -22.30 11.58
CA ASP A 85 0.98 -23.30 11.62
C ASP A 85 0.60 -24.58 10.83
N GLN A 86 -0.68 -24.70 10.44
CA GLN A 86 -1.20 -25.68 9.47
C GLN A 86 -0.85 -25.31 8.02
N TYR A 87 -0.52 -24.05 7.74
CA TYR A 87 -0.35 -23.49 6.39
C TYR A 87 1.06 -22.97 6.13
N ILE A 88 1.77 -22.52 7.17
CA ILE A 88 3.13 -21.99 7.07
C ILE A 88 4.00 -22.52 8.21
N THR A 89 5.31 -22.48 8.01
CA THR A 89 6.33 -22.68 9.04
C THR A 89 7.09 -21.37 9.21
N VAL A 90 7.17 -20.86 10.45
CA VAL A 90 7.96 -19.67 10.80
C VAL A 90 9.29 -20.11 11.43
N PHE A 91 10.40 -19.73 10.80
CA PHE A 91 11.75 -19.99 11.29
C PHE A 91 12.19 -18.88 12.24
N ARG A 92 11.86 -19.03 13.53
CA ARG A 92 12.15 -18.00 14.56
C ARG A 92 13.64 -17.65 14.65
N GLN A 93 14.51 -18.62 14.43
CA GLN A 93 15.97 -18.45 14.41
C GLN A 93 16.47 -17.56 13.27
N ASN A 94 15.69 -17.38 12.21
CA ASN A 94 16.03 -16.56 11.05
C ASN A 94 15.45 -15.14 11.13
N ILE A 95 14.71 -14.81 12.19
CA ILE A 95 14.14 -13.47 12.41
C ILE A 95 15.25 -12.54 12.90
N ALA A 96 15.38 -11.37 12.28
CA ALA A 96 16.31 -10.35 12.72
C ALA A 96 16.03 -9.92 14.17
N PRO A 97 17.07 -9.68 15.01
CA PRO A 97 16.90 -9.26 16.39
C PRO A 97 15.96 -8.04 16.51
N GLY A 98 15.04 -8.08 17.48
CA GLY A 98 14.03 -7.04 17.71
C GLY A 98 12.69 -7.23 16.99
N TYR A 99 12.60 -8.12 15.99
CA TYR A 99 11.39 -8.30 15.18
C TYR A 99 10.54 -9.55 15.54
N ALA A 100 10.90 -10.28 16.59
CA ALA A 100 10.19 -11.51 16.98
C ALA A 100 8.69 -11.31 17.27
N SER A 101 8.31 -10.12 17.76
CA SER A 101 6.91 -9.75 18.02
C SER A 101 6.05 -9.67 16.75
N GLN A 102 6.65 -9.34 15.60
CA GLN A 102 5.96 -9.27 14.29
C GLN A 102 5.44 -10.63 13.80
N PHE A 103 5.90 -11.73 14.42
CA PHE A 103 5.48 -13.09 14.11
C PHE A 103 4.67 -13.74 15.24
N LYS A 104 4.20 -12.96 16.23
CA LYS A 104 3.31 -13.47 17.28
C LYS A 104 1.97 -13.87 16.66
N LYS A 105 1.39 -14.99 17.10
CA LYS A 105 0.00 -15.33 16.75
C LYS A 105 -0.94 -14.47 17.57
N ILE A 106 -2.01 -13.99 16.95
CA ILE A 106 -3.17 -13.48 17.69
C ILE A 106 -3.96 -14.69 18.19
N SER A 107 -4.45 -14.62 19.42
CA SER A 107 -5.23 -15.72 20.00
C SER A 107 -6.60 -15.85 19.32
N SER A 108 -7.23 -17.02 19.43
CA SER A 108 -8.59 -17.23 18.94
C SER A 108 -9.65 -16.47 19.76
N SER A 109 -9.29 -15.96 20.94
CA SER A 109 -10.14 -15.06 21.73
C SER A 109 -10.08 -13.61 21.26
N GLU A 110 -8.99 -13.20 20.60
CA GLU A 110 -8.77 -11.83 20.12
C GLU A 110 -8.98 -11.70 18.59
N SER A 111 -9.07 -12.82 17.87
CA SER A 111 -9.23 -12.84 16.42
C SER A 111 -10.08 -14.03 15.98
N THR A 112 -10.80 -13.85 14.88
CA THR A 112 -11.56 -14.90 14.20
C THR A 112 -11.07 -15.08 12.76
N VAL A 113 -11.25 -16.28 12.23
CA VAL A 113 -10.99 -16.59 10.82
C VAL A 113 -12.20 -16.30 9.92
N TYR A 114 -13.33 -15.85 10.50
CA TYR A 114 -14.57 -15.53 9.79
C TYR A 114 -15.12 -16.68 8.94
N GLY A 115 -14.79 -17.94 9.30
CA GLY A 115 -15.12 -19.12 8.50
C GLY A 115 -14.38 -19.23 7.16
N LEU A 116 -13.37 -18.39 6.92
CA LEU A 116 -12.63 -18.35 5.66
C LEU A 116 -11.32 -19.17 5.73
N PRO A 117 -10.94 -19.85 4.63
CA PRO A 117 -9.68 -20.56 4.56
C PRO A 117 -8.48 -19.62 4.66
N TYR A 118 -7.31 -20.17 4.98
CA TYR A 118 -6.05 -19.42 4.96
C TYR A 118 -5.72 -18.95 3.55
N ASP A 119 -5.46 -17.65 3.40
CA ASP A 119 -5.25 -17.05 2.08
C ASP A 119 -3.78 -16.65 1.86
N TYR A 120 -3.02 -17.49 1.17
CA TYR A 120 -1.66 -17.17 0.73
C TYR A 120 -1.58 -15.98 -0.23
N THR A 121 -2.70 -15.61 -0.84
CA THR A 121 -2.84 -14.48 -1.77
C THR A 121 -3.40 -13.22 -1.12
N SER A 122 -3.58 -13.22 0.21
CA SER A 122 -4.00 -12.03 0.96
C SER A 122 -2.95 -10.92 0.85
N ILE A 123 -3.42 -9.68 0.64
CA ILE A 123 -2.54 -8.50 0.68
C ILE A 123 -1.97 -8.27 2.08
N MET A 124 -2.61 -8.85 3.10
CA MET A 124 -2.17 -8.82 4.49
C MET A 124 -1.13 -9.89 4.82
N HIS A 125 -0.67 -10.69 3.84
CA HIS A 125 0.31 -11.73 4.08
C HIS A 125 1.75 -11.23 3.89
N TYR A 126 2.63 -11.47 4.86
CA TYR A 126 4.05 -11.16 4.73
C TYR A 126 4.77 -11.98 3.66
N ALA A 127 5.80 -11.40 3.06
CA ALA A 127 6.71 -12.12 2.17
C ALA A 127 7.58 -13.12 2.94
N LYS A 128 8.08 -14.15 2.25
CA LYS A 128 8.96 -15.19 2.82
C LYS A 128 10.24 -14.66 3.49
N THR A 129 10.71 -13.48 3.09
CA THR A 129 11.92 -12.80 3.60
C THR A 129 11.63 -11.65 4.55
N ALA A 130 10.38 -11.44 4.96
CA ALA A 130 10.03 -10.35 5.88
C ALA A 130 10.86 -10.45 7.17
N PHE A 131 11.54 -9.37 7.54
CA PHE A 131 12.42 -9.28 8.72
C PHE A 131 13.44 -10.42 8.86
N ALA A 132 13.85 -11.03 7.74
CA ALA A 132 14.83 -12.11 7.75
C ALA A 132 16.25 -11.60 7.95
N ILE A 133 17.07 -12.38 8.63
CA ILE A 133 18.53 -12.23 8.58
C ILE A 133 18.96 -12.35 7.11
N PRO A 134 19.85 -11.47 6.59
CA PRO A 134 20.25 -11.48 5.19
C PRO A 134 20.65 -12.87 4.69
N GLY A 135 20.13 -13.26 3.52
CA GLY A 135 20.37 -14.58 2.91
C GLY A 135 19.46 -15.71 3.42
N THR A 136 18.55 -15.44 4.37
CA THR A 136 17.63 -16.45 4.92
C THR A 136 16.15 -16.15 4.60
N ILE A 137 15.26 -17.07 4.99
CA ILE A 137 13.81 -16.88 4.97
C ILE A 137 13.26 -17.02 6.40
N THR A 138 12.28 -16.20 6.75
CA THR A 138 11.55 -16.31 8.03
C THR A 138 10.32 -17.19 7.91
N MET A 139 9.82 -17.41 6.70
CA MET A 139 8.57 -18.12 6.48
C MET A 139 8.64 -19.03 5.26
N LYS A 140 8.12 -20.26 5.42
CA LYS A 140 7.94 -21.24 4.34
C LYS A 140 6.48 -21.68 4.29
N THR A 141 5.89 -21.69 3.11
CA THR A 141 4.53 -22.23 2.92
C THR A 141 4.56 -23.75 2.95
N ARG A 142 3.50 -24.36 3.51
CA ARG A 142 3.30 -25.82 3.49
C ARG A 142 3.06 -26.32 2.08
N ASP A 143 2.25 -25.59 1.32
CA ASP A 143 2.09 -25.79 -0.12
C ASP A 143 3.20 -25.02 -0.88
N PRO A 144 4.12 -25.72 -1.56
CA PRO A 144 5.25 -25.10 -2.26
C PRO A 144 4.84 -24.15 -3.39
N ARG A 145 3.63 -24.31 -3.97
CA ARG A 145 3.14 -23.46 -5.07
C ARG A 145 3.03 -22.00 -4.67
N TYR A 146 2.79 -21.74 -3.38
CA TYR A 146 2.61 -20.39 -2.84
C TYR A 146 3.90 -19.76 -2.30
N MET A 147 5.03 -20.47 -2.34
CA MET A 147 6.29 -20.02 -1.74
C MET A 147 6.79 -18.69 -2.32
N ASN A 148 6.53 -18.46 -3.61
CA ASN A 148 6.91 -17.23 -4.34
C ASN A 148 5.70 -16.31 -4.62
N VAL A 149 4.56 -16.58 -3.99
CA VAL A 149 3.31 -15.83 -4.14
C VAL A 149 3.09 -14.91 -2.94
N ILE A 150 3.34 -15.39 -1.73
CA ILE A 150 3.12 -14.62 -0.50
C ILE A 150 3.90 -13.28 -0.47
N GLY A 151 3.24 -12.20 -0.05
CA GLY A 151 3.82 -10.86 0.10
C GLY A 151 4.20 -10.16 -1.20
N ARG A 152 3.53 -10.47 -2.32
CA ARG A 152 3.75 -9.86 -3.65
C ARG A 152 2.46 -9.33 -4.29
N GLN A 153 1.37 -9.32 -3.53
CA GLN A 153 0.04 -8.94 -3.95
C GLN A 153 -0.01 -7.47 -4.38
N ARG A 154 -0.78 -7.19 -5.44
CA ARG A 154 -1.00 -5.83 -5.96
C ARG A 154 -2.43 -5.31 -5.72
N ASP A 155 -3.26 -6.13 -5.12
CA ASP A 155 -4.63 -5.83 -4.70
C ASP A 155 -5.02 -6.75 -3.55
N ALA A 156 -6.05 -6.36 -2.80
CA ALA A 156 -6.66 -7.20 -1.80
C ALA A 156 -7.36 -8.40 -2.46
N SER A 157 -7.24 -9.55 -1.82
CA SER A 157 -7.88 -10.79 -2.28
C SER A 157 -9.38 -10.75 -2.03
N ARG A 158 -10.12 -11.67 -2.68
CA ARG A 158 -11.54 -11.89 -2.35
C ARG A 158 -11.72 -12.21 -0.85
N SER A 159 -10.80 -12.96 -0.25
CA SER A 159 -10.85 -13.29 1.18
C SER A 159 -10.73 -12.04 2.05
N ASP A 160 -9.84 -11.10 1.70
CA ASP A 160 -9.67 -9.84 2.44
C ASP A 160 -10.96 -9.02 2.45
N TYR A 161 -11.61 -8.86 1.28
CA TYR A 161 -12.89 -8.14 1.21
C TYR A 161 -14.01 -8.86 1.95
N LEU A 162 -14.07 -10.19 1.88
CA LEU A 162 -15.05 -10.97 2.62
C LEU A 162 -14.86 -10.81 4.14
N LYS A 163 -13.63 -10.78 4.65
CA LYS A 163 -13.36 -10.51 6.09
C LYS A 163 -13.91 -9.15 6.50
N VAL A 164 -13.62 -8.09 5.72
CA VAL A 164 -14.16 -6.75 5.98
C VAL A 164 -15.69 -6.76 5.98
N CYS A 165 -16.28 -7.40 4.98
CA CYS A 165 -17.72 -7.54 4.90
C CYS A 165 -18.36 -8.24 6.10
N GLN A 166 -17.72 -9.29 6.61
CA GLN A 166 -18.18 -10.01 7.80
C GLN A 166 -18.07 -9.15 9.06
N ILE A 167 -16.99 -8.36 9.20
CA ILE A 167 -16.80 -7.45 10.33
C ILE A 167 -17.90 -6.37 10.36
N TYR A 168 -18.25 -5.80 9.21
CA TYR A 168 -19.16 -4.65 9.12
C TYR A 168 -20.59 -5.00 8.68
N GLY A 169 -20.91 -6.29 8.48
CA GLY A 169 -22.25 -6.74 8.11
C GLY A 169 -22.73 -6.21 6.74
N CYS A 170 -21.84 -6.18 5.74
CA CYS A 170 -22.18 -5.63 4.43
C CYS A 170 -23.19 -6.52 3.68
N ASN A 171 -24.22 -5.90 3.08
CA ASN A 171 -25.25 -6.61 2.29
C ASN A 171 -24.77 -7.09 0.91
N GLN A 172 -23.78 -6.40 0.33
CA GLN A 172 -23.18 -6.71 -0.97
C GLN A 172 -21.66 -6.69 -0.82
N CYS A 173 -21.00 -7.69 -1.38
CA CYS A 173 -19.57 -7.92 -1.18
C CYS A 173 -18.89 -8.39 -2.45
N ASN A 174 -17.65 -7.93 -2.65
CA ASN A 174 -16.79 -8.33 -3.74
C ASN A 174 -17.47 -8.20 -5.13
N GLY A 175 -18.20 -7.10 -5.35
CA GLY A 175 -18.89 -6.81 -6.61
C GLY A 175 -20.17 -7.62 -6.87
N GLU A 176 -20.59 -8.49 -5.94
CA GLU A 176 -21.90 -9.16 -6.00
C GLU A 176 -23.00 -8.14 -5.63
N GLY A 177 -23.38 -7.31 -6.60
CA GLY A 177 -24.32 -6.20 -6.40
C GLY A 177 -24.51 -5.26 -7.60
N THR A 178 -23.58 -5.24 -8.56
CA THR A 178 -23.77 -4.56 -9.86
C THR A 178 -23.99 -5.57 -10.97
N ARG A 179 -25.13 -6.29 -10.93
CA ARG A 179 -25.80 -6.63 -12.19
C ARG A 179 -26.79 -5.49 -12.44
N PRO A 180 -26.69 -4.74 -13.55
CA PRO A 180 -27.80 -3.89 -13.94
C PRO A 180 -29.04 -4.78 -14.04
N GLU A 181 -30.10 -4.42 -13.31
CA GLU A 181 -31.38 -5.09 -13.39
C GLU A 181 -31.89 -4.99 -14.83
N GLY A 182 -32.03 -6.14 -15.49
CA GLY A 182 -32.63 -6.26 -16.82
C GLY A 182 -31.84 -7.17 -17.75
N GLY A 183 -32.24 -8.44 -17.83
CA GLY A 183 -31.77 -9.35 -18.89
C GLY A 183 -31.60 -10.78 -18.42
N GLU A 184 -32.44 -11.66 -18.96
CA GLU A 184 -32.64 -13.06 -18.60
C GLU A 184 -31.39 -13.94 -18.62
N SER A 185 -31.49 -15.02 -17.83
CA SER A 185 -30.57 -16.14 -17.76
C SER A 185 -30.14 -16.66 -19.14
N ASN A 186 -28.84 -16.62 -19.41
CA ASN A 186 -28.18 -17.64 -20.21
C ASN A 186 -26.77 -17.88 -19.69
N HIS A 187 -26.50 -19.13 -19.32
CA HIS A 187 -25.16 -19.64 -19.14
C HIS A 187 -24.29 -19.28 -20.35
N TYR A 188 -23.12 -18.69 -20.12
CA TYR A 188 -22.05 -18.73 -21.11
C TYR A 188 -20.69 -18.83 -20.44
N TRP A 189 -20.15 -20.04 -20.49
CA TRP A 189 -18.72 -20.27 -20.68
C TRP A 189 -18.33 -19.74 -22.06
N ILE A 190 -17.33 -18.86 -22.17
CA ILE A 190 -16.67 -18.53 -23.45
C ILE A 190 -15.17 -18.42 -23.13
N PHE A 191 -14.40 -19.51 -23.15
CA PHE A 191 -13.69 -20.12 -24.30
C PHE A 191 -12.92 -19.16 -25.21
N PHE A 192 -11.61 -19.35 -25.24
CA PHE A 192 -10.68 -18.87 -26.27
C PHE A 192 -11.10 -19.35 -27.67
N SER A 193 -11.11 -18.46 -28.67
CA SER A 193 -10.78 -18.78 -30.07
C SER A 193 -10.51 -17.53 -30.91
N THR A 194 -9.23 -17.34 -31.20
CA THR A 194 -8.62 -16.90 -32.45
C THR A 194 -9.55 -16.61 -33.65
N GLN A 195 -9.66 -15.35 -34.10
CA GLN A 195 -8.89 -14.79 -35.21
C GLN A 195 -9.31 -13.33 -35.51
N ALA A 196 -8.30 -12.45 -35.54
CA ALA A 196 -8.18 -11.21 -36.31
C ALA A 196 -9.22 -10.08 -36.14
N PHE A 197 -8.96 -9.21 -35.15
CA PHE A 197 -8.97 -7.77 -35.41
C PHE A 197 -7.54 -7.24 -35.24
N LEU A 198 -6.99 -6.70 -36.32
CA LEU A 198 -5.67 -6.08 -36.38
C LEU A 198 -5.62 -4.80 -35.50
N PRO A 199 -4.42 -4.43 -35.02
CA PRO A 199 -4.25 -3.51 -33.90
C PRO A 199 -4.39 -2.06 -34.36
N GLN A 200 -5.30 -1.29 -33.76
CA GLN A 200 -5.12 0.15 -33.69
C GLN A 200 -4.07 0.45 -32.63
N LYS A 201 -2.91 0.86 -33.13
CA LYS A 201 -1.70 1.20 -32.40
C LYS A 201 -1.91 2.53 -31.69
N THR A 202 -2.40 2.50 -30.45
CA THR A 202 -2.20 3.60 -29.50
C THR A 202 -1.14 3.14 -28.51
N ASN A 203 0.09 3.62 -28.74
CA ASN A 203 1.15 3.59 -27.73
C ASN A 203 0.71 4.48 -26.55
N GLU A 204 -0.07 3.96 -25.63
CA GLU A 204 -0.12 4.49 -24.27
C GLU A 204 0.95 3.75 -23.46
N LEU A 205 2.15 4.32 -23.56
CA LEU A 205 3.26 4.05 -22.68
C LEU A 205 2.79 4.25 -21.23
N LEU A 206 3.06 3.26 -20.38
CA LEU A 206 3.31 3.47 -18.95
C LEU A 206 4.06 4.80 -18.77
N PRO A 207 3.74 5.64 -17.77
CA PRO A 207 4.47 6.89 -17.59
C PRO A 207 5.92 6.55 -17.18
N ILE A 208 6.79 6.52 -18.19
CA ILE A 208 8.23 6.58 -18.08
C ILE A 208 8.52 8.04 -17.73
N CYS A 209 8.90 8.31 -16.48
CA CYS A 209 9.35 9.64 -16.09
C CYS A 209 10.79 9.89 -16.60
N LEU A 210 10.91 10.44 -17.81
CA LEU A 210 12.04 11.25 -18.30
C LEU A 210 11.43 12.54 -18.86
N ASN A 211 11.95 13.77 -18.72
CA ASN A 211 13.17 14.31 -18.17
C ASN A 211 12.97 15.83 -17.91
N ASN A 212 13.81 16.41 -17.06
CA ASN A 212 14.26 17.80 -17.06
C ASN A 212 13.24 18.95 -16.99
N LEU A 213 13.00 19.39 -15.75
CA LEU A 213 13.15 20.79 -15.35
C LEU A 213 13.73 20.76 -13.93
N VAL A 214 15.05 20.95 -13.80
CA VAL A 214 15.67 21.13 -12.49
C VAL A 214 15.39 22.57 -12.08
N GLU A 215 14.20 22.78 -11.51
CA GLU A 215 14.00 23.96 -10.70
C GLU A 215 14.82 23.81 -9.41
N CYS A 216 15.69 24.80 -9.21
CA CYS A 216 16.56 24.95 -8.07
C CYS A 216 15.69 25.26 -6.84
N ILE A 217 15.46 24.25 -5.97
CA ILE A 217 14.59 24.32 -4.78
C ILE A 217 15.44 24.11 -3.52
N ASP A 218 15.09 24.79 -2.42
CA ASP A 218 15.75 24.62 -1.12
C ASP A 218 15.40 23.27 -0.49
N LYS A 219 16.41 22.52 -0.09
CA LYS A 219 16.26 21.25 0.65
C LYS A 219 15.69 21.46 2.05
N PHE A 220 15.92 22.62 2.64
CA PHE A 220 15.40 23.01 3.96
C PHE A 220 14.89 24.46 3.92
N SER A 221 13.77 24.70 3.25
CA SER A 221 13.23 26.05 3.01
C SER A 221 13.16 26.94 4.26
N GLN A 222 12.72 26.40 5.39
CA GLN A 222 12.65 27.14 6.66
C GLN A 222 14.04 27.47 7.23
N LEU A 223 14.98 26.52 7.18
CA LEU A 223 16.36 26.77 7.61
C LEU A 223 17.02 27.79 6.69
N CYS A 224 16.80 27.70 5.37
CA CYS A 224 17.33 28.62 4.36
C CYS A 224 16.80 30.04 4.53
N VAL A 225 15.52 30.21 4.87
CA VAL A 225 14.93 31.52 5.22
C VAL A 225 15.53 32.06 6.52
N VAL A 226 15.71 31.23 7.55
CA VAL A 226 16.28 31.64 8.84
C VAL A 226 17.75 32.02 8.70
N VAL A 227 18.58 31.21 8.04
CA VAL A 227 20.01 31.54 7.82
C VAL A 227 20.17 32.75 6.90
N LYS A 228 19.23 32.98 5.96
CA LYS A 228 19.16 34.25 5.21
C LYS A 228 18.84 35.44 6.11
N GLN A 229 17.81 35.33 6.96
CA GLN A 229 17.40 36.40 7.88
C GLN A 229 18.49 36.78 8.88
N HIS A 230 19.33 35.82 9.26
CA HIS A 230 20.47 36.04 10.17
C HIS A 230 21.80 36.29 9.46
N GLY A 231 21.84 36.40 8.12
CA GLY A 231 23.05 36.73 7.36
C GLY A 231 24.12 35.62 7.31
N LEU A 232 23.74 34.37 7.59
CA LEU A 232 24.64 33.21 7.67
C LEU A 232 24.62 32.34 6.40
N LEU A 233 23.91 32.77 5.36
CA LEU A 233 23.75 32.02 4.12
C LEU A 233 24.93 32.25 3.16
N ASP A 234 25.78 31.24 2.97
CA ASP A 234 26.86 31.25 1.96
C ASP A 234 26.43 30.60 0.63
N CYS A 235 26.12 31.45 -0.36
CA CYS A 235 25.65 31.03 -1.68
C CYS A 235 26.76 30.67 -2.69
N ASN A 236 28.02 30.77 -2.30
CA ASN A 236 29.16 30.38 -3.14
C ASN A 236 29.82 29.07 -2.66
N GLY A 237 29.52 28.63 -1.43
CA GLY A 237 30.01 27.37 -0.86
C GLY A 237 28.95 26.27 -0.74
N ASN A 238 29.13 25.41 0.27
CA ASN A 238 28.32 24.20 0.48
C ASN A 238 26.82 24.49 0.69
N SER A 239 26.47 25.65 1.23
CA SER A 239 25.08 26.03 1.52
C SER A 239 24.25 26.22 0.25
N LYS A 240 24.87 26.49 -0.91
CA LYS A 240 24.21 26.51 -2.23
C LYS A 240 23.56 25.16 -2.59
N GLY A 241 24.16 24.05 -2.16
CA GLY A 241 23.64 22.71 -2.39
C GLY A 241 22.40 22.37 -1.54
N TYR A 242 22.08 23.18 -0.54
CA TYR A 242 20.94 23.00 0.37
C TYR A 242 19.92 24.14 0.28
N CYS A 243 20.34 25.36 -0.07
CA CYS A 243 19.52 26.57 -0.15
C CYS A 243 19.54 27.18 -1.56
N CYS A 244 19.34 26.34 -2.56
CA CYS A 244 19.44 26.70 -3.98
C CYS A 244 18.46 27.83 -4.38
N ALA A 245 17.16 27.71 -4.07
CA ALA A 245 16.14 28.72 -4.41
C ALA A 245 16.38 30.03 -3.66
N THR A 246 16.67 29.95 -2.36
CA THR A 246 16.95 31.14 -1.54
C THR A 246 18.20 31.86 -2.02
N CYS A 247 19.24 31.15 -2.45
CA CYS A 247 20.43 31.74 -3.06
C CYS A 247 20.18 32.35 -4.44
N LYS A 248 19.36 31.70 -5.28
CA LYS A 248 18.97 32.24 -6.59
C LYS A 248 18.13 33.51 -6.49
N ALA A 249 17.39 33.68 -5.40
CA ALA A 249 16.60 34.88 -5.10
C ALA A 249 17.42 36.04 -4.48
N ILE A 250 18.73 35.84 -4.24
CA ILE A 250 19.65 36.88 -3.75
C ILE A 250 20.52 37.42 -4.91
N THR A 251 20.71 36.64 -5.98
CA THR A 251 21.50 37.01 -7.16
C THR A 251 20.68 37.69 -8.28
N GLN A 252 19.44 38.08 -8.00
CA GLN A 252 18.60 38.99 -8.79
C GLN A 252 18.40 40.28 -8.01
#